data_AF-A0A4Y1WWA7-F1
#
_entry.id   AF-A0A4Y1WWA7-F1
#
_cell.length_a   1.000
_cell.length_b   1.000
_cell.length_c   1.000
_cell.angle_alpha   90.00
_cell.angle_beta   90.00
_cell.angle_gamma   90.00
#
_symmetry.space_group_name_H-M   'P 1'
#
loop_
_entity.id
_entity.type
_entity.pdbx_description
1 polymer ?
#
loop_
_entity_poly.entity_id
_entity_poly.type
_entity_poly.pdbx_seq_one_letter_code
_entity_poly.pdbx_strand_id
1 'polypeptide(L)'
;MKSNPYADLRIDNRADLPAPWYDYPVLQSGEYRTEILYTSGRDYVKVHIGQQDGAWVAATTWMIGGSGRGCHPGRKWGEFASEQNALLWAFGELLAEEGVLPPAAIKTVKARIFEIRQYKLF
;
A
#
# COMPACT_ATOMS: atom_id res chain seq x y z
N MET A 1 -14.68 -8.46 6.16
CA MET A 1 -13.61 -7.47 5.91
C MET A 1 -14.24 -6.10 5.79
N LYS A 2 -13.59 -5.06 6.32
CA LYS A 2 -14.00 -3.68 6.08
C LYS A 2 -13.56 -3.27 4.67
N SER A 3 -14.24 -2.32 4.05
CA SER A 3 -13.77 -1.72 2.80
C SER A 3 -12.61 -0.76 3.07
N ASN A 4 -11.71 -0.63 2.09
CA ASN A 4 -10.67 0.40 2.13
C ASN A 4 -11.34 1.79 2.00
N PRO A 5 -11.20 2.68 3.00
CA PRO A 5 -11.84 4.00 3.00
C PRO A 5 -11.26 4.99 1.99
N TYR A 6 -10.14 4.64 1.34
CA TYR A 6 -9.44 5.45 0.34
C TYR A 6 -9.40 4.76 -1.03
N ALA A 7 -10.29 3.80 -1.27
CA ALA A 7 -10.34 3.04 -2.50
C ALA A 7 -10.55 3.91 -3.75
N ASP A 8 -11.21 5.06 -3.60
CA ASP A 8 -11.46 6.08 -4.62
C ASP A 8 -10.20 6.80 -5.10
N LEU A 9 -9.11 6.79 -4.30
CA LEU A 9 -7.83 7.38 -4.70
C LEU A 9 -7.09 6.55 -5.75
N ARG A 10 -7.46 5.27 -5.91
CA ARG A 10 -6.82 4.35 -6.86
C ARG A 10 -7.39 4.56 -8.25
N ILE A 11 -6.50 4.86 -9.19
CA ILE A 11 -6.82 4.98 -10.61
C ILE A 11 -6.53 3.64 -11.28
N ASP A 12 -7.53 3.07 -11.98
CA ASP A 12 -7.40 1.81 -12.71
C ASP A 12 -7.19 2.07 -14.20
N ASN A 13 -5.93 2.23 -14.60
CA ASN A 13 -5.51 2.45 -15.99
C ASN A 13 -4.96 1.17 -16.63
N ARG A 14 -5.39 -0.02 -16.18
CA ARG A 14 -4.90 -1.30 -16.75
C ARG A 14 -5.16 -1.43 -18.25
N ALA A 15 -6.15 -0.72 -18.79
CA ALA A 15 -6.43 -0.68 -20.22
C ALA A 15 -5.32 -0.04 -21.05
N ASP A 16 -4.49 0.81 -20.43
CA ASP A 16 -3.36 1.48 -21.09
C ASP A 16 -2.06 0.66 -21.04
N LEU A 17 -2.07 -0.47 -20.32
CA LEU A 17 -0.93 -1.37 -20.22
C LEU A 17 -0.90 -2.36 -21.41
N PRO A 18 0.30 -2.80 -21.86
CA PRO A 18 0.43 -3.86 -22.84
C PRO A 18 -0.40 -5.10 -22.46
N ALA A 19 -1.10 -5.67 -23.45
CA ALA A 19 -1.88 -6.88 -23.23
C ALA A 19 -0.97 -8.14 -23.25
N PRO A 20 -1.15 -9.08 -22.31
CA PRO A 20 -2.07 -9.00 -21.18
C PRO A 20 -1.51 -8.15 -20.01
N TRP A 21 -2.35 -7.28 -19.43
CA TRP A 21 -1.93 -6.37 -18.36
C TRP A 21 -1.37 -7.08 -17.11
N TYR A 22 -1.74 -8.34 -16.88
CA TYR A 22 -1.27 -9.10 -15.72
C TYR A 22 0.22 -9.48 -15.81
N ASP A 23 0.77 -9.53 -17.03
CA ASP A 23 2.19 -9.75 -17.29
C ASP A 23 3.03 -8.46 -17.15
N TYR A 24 2.37 -7.31 -16.98
CA TYR A 24 3.08 -6.05 -16.78
C TYR A 24 4.00 -6.12 -15.54
N PRO A 25 5.25 -5.63 -15.62
CA PRO A 25 6.18 -5.75 -14.52
C PRO A 25 5.71 -4.95 -13.30
N VAL A 26 6.21 -5.37 -12.14
CA VAL A 26 6.10 -4.65 -10.87
C VAL A 26 7.50 -4.22 -10.46
N LEU A 27 7.58 -3.17 -9.65
CA LEU A 27 8.84 -2.71 -9.10
C LEU A 27 9.48 -3.81 -8.24
N GLN A 28 10.78 -3.99 -8.37
CA GLN A 28 11.59 -4.94 -7.62
C GLN A 28 12.14 -4.30 -6.34
N SER A 29 12.61 -5.15 -5.43
CA SER A 29 13.29 -4.68 -4.21
C SER A 29 14.47 -3.78 -4.59
N GLY A 30 14.50 -2.57 -4.03
CA GLY A 30 15.47 -1.51 -4.39
C GLY A 30 14.90 -0.42 -5.30
N GLU A 31 13.80 -0.68 -6.00
CA GLU A 31 13.11 0.29 -6.86
C GLU A 31 11.96 1.04 -6.15
N TYR A 32 11.63 0.64 -4.92
CA TYR A 32 10.64 1.28 -4.08
C TYR A 32 11.13 1.46 -2.65
N ARG A 33 10.59 2.47 -1.96
CA ARG A 33 10.77 2.67 -0.51
C ARG A 33 9.83 1.75 0.26
N THR A 34 10.32 1.20 1.36
CA THR A 34 9.49 0.39 2.30
C THR A 34 9.31 1.12 3.62
N GLU A 35 8.07 1.32 4.03
CA GLU A 35 7.72 1.76 5.38
C GLU A 35 7.34 0.53 6.22
N ILE A 36 8.10 0.29 7.30
CA ILE A 36 7.82 -0.78 8.26
C ILE A 36 6.92 -0.20 9.36
N LEU A 37 5.71 -0.75 9.48
CA LEU A 37 4.70 -0.27 10.43
C LEU A 37 4.64 -1.11 11.70
N TYR A 38 5.10 -2.35 11.60
CA TYR A 38 5.17 -3.30 12.70
C TYR A 38 6.20 -4.37 12.38
N THR A 39 6.91 -4.83 13.41
CA THR A 39 7.68 -6.06 13.36
C THR A 39 7.74 -6.69 14.76
N SER A 40 7.67 -8.02 14.83
CA SER A 40 7.88 -8.80 16.03
C SER A 40 8.33 -10.21 15.65
N GLY A 41 9.63 -10.50 15.77
CA GLY A 41 10.18 -11.76 15.29
C GLY A 41 9.98 -11.92 13.78
N ARG A 42 9.24 -12.94 13.35
CA ARG A 42 8.90 -13.17 11.93
C ARG A 42 7.69 -12.36 11.48
N ASP A 43 6.93 -11.80 12.41
CA ASP A 43 5.75 -11.04 12.07
C ASP A 43 6.14 -9.63 11.61
N TYR A 44 5.49 -9.14 10.56
CA TYR A 44 5.69 -7.79 10.05
C TYR A 44 4.46 -7.26 9.31
N VAL A 45 4.36 -5.93 9.25
CA VAL A 45 3.43 -5.19 8.40
C VAL A 45 4.19 -4.06 7.71
N LYS A 46 4.12 -4.00 6.39
CA LYS A 46 4.90 -3.10 5.55
C LYS A 46 4.03 -2.48 4.45
N VAL A 47 4.40 -1.26 4.08
CA VAL A 47 3.93 -0.58 2.86
C VAL A 47 5.12 -0.37 1.93
N HIS A 48 4.89 -0.55 0.63
CA HIS A 48 5.87 -0.33 -0.43
C HIS A 48 5.35 0.79 -1.33
N ILE A 49 6.17 1.79 -1.59
CA ILE A 49 5.82 3.00 -2.34
C ILE A 49 6.95 3.33 -3.33
N GLY A 50 6.59 3.58 -4.59
CA GLY A 50 7.55 3.92 -5.63
C GLY A 50 6.88 4.59 -6.82
N GLN A 51 7.66 4.83 -7.87
CA GLN A 51 7.15 5.35 -9.14
C GLN A 51 7.45 4.35 -10.26
N GLN A 52 6.48 4.14 -11.14
CA GLN A 52 6.62 3.33 -12.34
C GLN A 52 6.00 4.10 -13.50
N ASP A 53 6.77 4.34 -14.56
CA ASP A 53 6.37 5.13 -15.74
C ASP A 53 5.82 6.53 -15.41
N GLY A 54 6.36 7.15 -14.36
CA GLY A 54 5.93 8.47 -13.89
C GLY A 54 4.66 8.47 -13.02
N ALA A 55 3.98 7.34 -12.86
CA ALA A 55 2.85 7.19 -11.94
C ALA A 55 3.33 6.73 -10.55
N TRP A 56 2.70 7.24 -9.48
CA TRP A 56 2.89 6.69 -8.15
C TRP A 56 2.18 5.35 -8.02
N VAL A 57 2.86 4.39 -7.40
CA VAL A 57 2.37 3.02 -7.19
C VAL A 57 2.64 2.58 -5.76
N ALA A 58 1.70 1.82 -5.20
CA ALA A 58 1.77 1.34 -3.83
C ALA A 58 1.35 -0.12 -3.71
N ALA A 59 1.90 -0.79 -2.70
CA ALA A 59 1.51 -2.13 -2.30
C ALA A 59 1.71 -2.32 -0.79
N THR A 60 1.15 -3.39 -0.26
CA THR A 60 1.29 -3.78 1.14
C THR A 60 1.83 -5.21 1.21
N THR A 61 2.62 -5.49 2.25
CA THR A 61 3.04 -6.87 2.56
C THR A 61 3.00 -7.05 4.07
N TRP A 62 2.38 -8.13 4.51
CA TRP A 62 2.38 -8.52 5.93
C TRP A 62 2.51 -10.04 6.09
N MET A 63 3.05 -10.43 7.23
CA MET A 63 3.12 -11.81 7.71
C MET A 63 2.82 -11.79 9.20
N ILE A 64 1.79 -12.51 9.65
CA ILE A 64 1.34 -12.58 11.03
C ILE A 64 1.01 -14.03 11.37
N GLY A 65 1.69 -14.61 12.36
CA GLY A 65 1.40 -15.98 12.83
C GLY A 65 1.57 -17.05 11.77
N GLY A 66 2.46 -16.83 10.78
CA GLY A 66 2.70 -17.76 9.67
C GLY A 66 1.74 -17.63 8.48
N SER A 67 0.69 -16.79 8.58
CA SER A 67 -0.12 -16.39 7.43
C SER A 67 0.39 -15.06 6.87
N GLY A 68 0.35 -14.88 5.56
CA GLY A 68 0.84 -13.65 4.95
C GLY A 68 0.15 -13.32 3.64
N ARG A 69 0.17 -12.04 3.30
CA ARG A 69 -0.33 -11.49 2.05
C ARG A 69 0.60 -10.36 1.62
N GLY A 70 0.85 -10.27 0.33
CA GLY A 70 1.49 -9.08 -0.21
C GLY A 70 1.76 -9.15 -1.70
N CYS A 71 2.10 -8.00 -2.24
CA CYS A 71 2.58 -7.84 -3.60
C CYS A 71 3.67 -6.77 -3.64
N HIS A 72 4.42 -6.76 -4.74
CA HIS A 72 5.31 -5.64 -5.04
C HIS A 72 4.50 -4.54 -5.75
N PRO A 73 4.82 -3.25 -5.53
CA PRO A 73 4.06 -2.14 -6.11
C PRO A 73 4.24 -2.09 -7.63
N GLY A 74 3.18 -1.74 -8.35
CA GLY A 74 3.23 -1.54 -9.79
C GLY A 74 1.89 -1.10 -10.36
N ARG A 75 1.92 -0.51 -11.56
CA ARG A 75 0.74 0.11 -12.21
C ARG A 75 -0.41 -0.87 -12.43
N LYS A 76 -0.09 -2.15 -12.62
CA LYS A 76 -1.11 -3.19 -12.75
C LYS A 76 -1.98 -3.40 -11.50
N TRP A 77 -1.56 -2.90 -10.34
CA TRP A 77 -2.35 -2.92 -9.10
C TRP A 77 -3.13 -1.63 -8.86
N GLY A 78 -2.80 -0.58 -9.60
CA GLY A 78 -3.38 0.76 -9.49
C GLY A 78 -2.31 1.84 -9.53
N GLU A 79 -2.75 3.03 -9.97
CA GLU A 79 -1.95 4.24 -10.03
C GLU A 79 -2.53 5.30 -9.10
N PHE A 80 -1.68 6.27 -8.73
CA PHE A 80 -2.06 7.35 -7.84
C PHE A 80 -1.52 8.69 -8.33
N ALA A 81 -2.31 9.74 -8.16
CA ALA A 81 -1.95 11.10 -8.55
C ALA A 81 -0.78 11.69 -7.72
N SER A 82 -0.52 11.14 -6.53
CA SER A 82 0.55 11.60 -5.65
C SER A 82 1.03 10.49 -4.72
N GLU A 83 2.24 10.65 -4.17
CA GLU A 83 2.78 9.77 -3.12
C GLU A 83 1.82 9.66 -1.92
N GLN A 84 1.26 10.79 -1.49
CA GLN A 84 0.32 10.83 -0.37
C GLN A 84 -0.95 10.02 -0.66
N ASN A 85 -1.50 10.10 -1.87
CA ASN A 85 -2.68 9.33 -2.24
C ASN A 85 -2.38 7.82 -2.25
N ALA A 86 -1.23 7.43 -2.78
CA ALA A 86 -0.76 6.05 -2.76
C ALA A 86 -0.57 5.51 -1.34
N LEU A 87 0.04 6.31 -0.45
CA LEU A 87 0.20 5.95 0.96
C LEU A 87 -1.14 5.84 1.70
N LEU A 88 -2.07 6.79 1.49
CA LEU A 88 -3.40 6.71 2.08
C LEU A 88 -4.15 5.46 1.62
N TRP A 89 -4.09 5.14 0.33
CA TRP A 89 -4.68 3.91 -0.19
C TRP A 89 -4.06 2.66 0.44
N ALA A 90 -2.72 2.58 0.52
CA ALA A 90 -2.02 1.43 1.10
C ALA A 90 -2.31 1.26 2.60
N PHE A 91 -2.34 2.36 3.36
CA PHE A 91 -2.75 2.34 4.76
C PHE A 91 -4.22 1.95 4.91
N GLY A 92 -5.09 2.38 3.99
CA GLY A 92 -6.48 1.97 3.93
C GLY A 92 -6.66 0.46 3.68
N GLU A 93 -5.84 -0.15 2.82
CA GLU A 93 -5.79 -1.62 2.63
C GLU A 93 -5.44 -2.32 3.95
N LEU A 94 -4.46 -1.80 4.70
CA LEU A 94 -4.10 -2.37 6.01
C LEU A 94 -5.19 -2.16 7.08
N LEU A 95 -5.95 -1.06 7.02
CA LEU A 95 -7.11 -0.86 7.90
C LEU A 95 -8.23 -1.86 7.62
N ALA A 96 -8.42 -2.26 6.36
CA ALA A 96 -9.40 -3.28 6.00
C ALA A 96 -9.10 -4.64 6.65
N GLU A 97 -7.83 -4.87 7.02
CA GLU A 97 -7.30 -6.05 7.69
C GLU A 97 -7.24 -5.92 9.23
N GLU A 98 -7.94 -4.96 9.86
CA GLU A 98 -7.94 -4.73 11.33
C GLU A 98 -8.31 -5.97 12.17
N GLY A 99 -9.05 -6.93 11.60
CA GLY A 99 -9.36 -8.20 12.26
C GLY A 99 -8.27 -9.28 12.18
N VAL A 100 -7.23 -9.05 11.38
CA VAL A 100 -6.12 -9.98 11.13
C VAL A 100 -4.81 -9.41 11.66
N LEU A 101 -4.57 -8.11 11.47
CA LEU A 101 -3.32 -7.48 11.85
C LEU A 101 -3.26 -7.16 13.35
N PRO A 102 -2.07 -7.15 13.96
CA PRO A 102 -1.90 -6.80 15.37
C PRO A 102 -2.44 -5.40 15.69
N PRO A 103 -3.06 -5.19 16.87
CA PRO A 103 -3.56 -3.88 17.28
C PRO A 103 -2.50 -2.77 17.25
N ALA A 104 -1.24 -3.11 17.55
CA ALA A 104 -0.11 -2.18 17.46
C ALA A 104 0.14 -1.71 16.02
N ALA A 105 0.07 -2.61 15.04
CA ALA A 105 0.22 -2.25 13.63
C ALA A 105 -0.92 -1.32 13.18
N ILE A 106 -2.16 -1.64 13.55
CA ILE A 106 -3.33 -0.81 13.24
C ILE A 106 -3.24 0.57 13.89
N LYS A 107 -2.73 0.66 15.12
CA LYS A 107 -2.48 1.94 15.79
C LYS A 107 -1.47 2.78 14.99
N THR A 108 -0.37 2.19 14.53
CA THR A 108 0.61 2.87 13.67
C THR A 108 -0.01 3.33 12.35
N VAL A 109 -0.78 2.47 11.68
CA VAL A 109 -1.50 2.80 10.43
C VAL A 109 -2.40 4.02 10.63
N LYS A 110 -3.21 4.05 11.69
CA LYS A 110 -4.09 5.20 11.99
C LYS A 110 -3.30 6.49 12.26
N ALA A 111 -2.17 6.40 12.96
CA ALA A 111 -1.30 7.55 13.21
C ALA A 111 -0.71 8.11 11.90
N ARG A 112 -0.21 7.25 11.01
CA ARG A 112 0.34 7.67 9.71
C ARG A 112 -0.70 8.31 8.80
N ILE A 113 -1.92 7.76 8.78
CA ILE A 113 -3.06 8.39 8.07
C ILE A 113 -3.35 9.77 8.65
N PHE A 114 -3.38 9.91 9.97
CA PHE A 114 -3.61 11.18 10.63
C PHE A 114 -2.52 12.20 10.24
N GLU A 115 -1.25 11.82 10.32
CA GLU A 115 -0.11 12.67 9.92
C GLU A 115 -0.26 13.17 8.48
N ILE A 116 -0.49 12.28 7.51
CA ILE A 116 -0.64 12.66 6.09
C ILE A 116 -1.81 13.65 5.90
N ARG A 117 -2.92 13.44 6.61
CA ARG A 117 -4.10 14.32 6.49
C ARG A 117 -3.91 15.66 7.18
N GLN A 118 -3.07 15.76 8.22
CA GLN A 118 -2.73 17.03 8.88
C GLN A 118 -1.83 17.93 8.02
N TYR A 119 -0.96 17.35 7.16
CA TYR A 119 -0.15 18.13 6.21
C TYR A 119 -0.95 18.90 5.15
N LYS A 120 -2.29 18.79 5.14
CA LYS A 120 -3.18 19.59 4.27
C LYS A 120 -3.84 20.79 4.98
N LEU A 121 -3.56 21.01 6.27
CA LEU A 121 -4.20 22.08 7.08
C LEU A 121 -3.37 23.36 7.22
N PHE A 122 -2.19 23.44 6.60
CA PHE A 122 -1.34 24.64 6.58
C PHE A 122 -0.95 25.00 5.15
#